data_AF-A0A2J6Q3T1-F1
#
_entry.id   AF-A0A2J6Q3T1-F1
#
_cell.length_a   1.000
_cell.length_b   1.000
_cell.length_c   1.000
_cell.angle_alpha   90.00
_cell.angle_beta   90.00
_cell.angle_gamma   90.00
#
_symmetry.space_group_name_H-M   'P 1'
#
loop_
_entity.id
_entity.type
_entity.pdbx_description
1 polymer ?
#
loop_
_entity_poly.entity_id
_entity_poly.type
_entity_poly.pdbx_seq_one_letter_code
_entity_poly.pdbx_strand_id
1 'polypeptide(L)'
;MAGVLSLGPGPKDLARQILEHQAPEYKFAFSPFLLQQYRHGLSPNRPTCKAYLQGHCPLGSACPDKHTAVNSNSNFNNLVCKHWLRGLCKKGDTCEFLHEFNLRKMPECNFFVRNGYCSNGEECLYLHIDPSKKLPPCPHYEKGFCPLGPNCSKKHIRKTLCEFYLAGFCPDGKTCKKAHPRWPTDLPKPTVRVERDPEEVAEEQRILRENAEREEQLEREKYNAGEGGGGAGGGRGRGRWHGYGGGRGRGQAHNNRRGRGYNG
;
A
#
# COMPACT_ATOMS: atom_id res chain seq x y z
N MET A 1 -48.21 13.60 23.70
CA MET A 1 -48.01 15.06 23.61
C MET A 1 -46.57 15.32 23.16
N ALA A 2 -46.29 15.25 21.86
CA ALA A 2 -44.95 15.45 21.31
C ALA A 2 -44.81 16.91 20.84
N GLY A 3 -44.04 17.70 21.58
CA GLY A 3 -43.70 19.07 21.20
C GLY A 3 -42.50 19.06 20.24
N VAL A 4 -42.71 19.46 19.00
CA VAL A 4 -41.63 19.78 18.06
C VAL A 4 -41.24 21.24 18.31
N LEU A 5 -40.22 21.47 19.12
CA LEU A 5 -39.60 22.79 19.26
C LEU A 5 -38.23 22.77 18.59
N SER A 6 -38.22 22.98 17.28
CA SER A 6 -37.05 23.50 16.58
C SER A 6 -37.53 24.71 15.78
N LEU A 7 -37.41 25.91 16.38
CA LEU A 7 -37.53 27.15 15.64
C LEU A 7 -36.41 27.15 14.59
N GLY A 8 -36.78 27.09 13.31
CA GLY A 8 -35.83 27.12 12.22
C GLY A 8 -35.07 28.45 12.15
N PRO A 9 -33.86 28.48 11.56
CA PRO A 9 -33.06 29.69 11.44
C PRO A 9 -33.80 30.77 10.64
N GLY A 10 -33.65 32.03 11.02
CA GLY A 10 -34.30 33.15 10.34
C GLY A 10 -33.74 33.38 8.94
N PRO A 11 -34.43 34.16 8.08
CA PRO A 11 -34.01 34.39 6.70
C PRO A 11 -32.62 35.07 6.56
N LYS A 12 -32.17 35.81 7.59
CA LYS A 12 -30.82 36.40 7.63
C LYS A 12 -29.72 35.36 7.93
N ASP A 13 -30.06 34.30 8.65
CA ASP A 13 -29.14 33.22 9.00
C ASP A 13 -28.92 32.28 7.80
N LEU A 14 -29.96 32.08 6.98
CA LEU A 14 -29.86 31.33 5.71
C LEU A 14 -28.92 32.00 4.72
N ALA A 15 -28.97 33.34 4.61
CA ALA A 15 -28.08 34.09 3.72
C ALA A 15 -26.60 33.97 4.14
N ARG A 16 -26.30 34.02 5.45
CA ARG A 16 -24.93 33.78 5.95
C ARG A 16 -24.48 32.35 5.71
N GLN A 17 -25.34 31.35 5.94
CA GLN A 17 -25.01 29.94 5.70
C GLN A 17 -24.63 29.64 4.25
N ILE A 18 -25.32 30.25 3.29
CA ILE A 18 -25.01 30.12 1.86
C ILE A 18 -23.65 30.76 1.54
N LEU A 19 -23.38 31.96 2.07
CA LEU A 19 -22.11 32.67 1.84
C LEU A 19 -20.92 31.97 2.51
N GLU A 20 -21.09 31.44 3.72
CA GLU A 20 -20.05 30.76 4.50
C GLU A 20 -19.92 29.26 4.13
N HIS A 21 -20.77 28.75 3.23
CA HIS A 21 -20.82 27.31 2.83
C HIS A 21 -20.97 26.37 4.03
N GLN A 22 -21.59 26.86 5.10
CA GLN A 22 -21.75 26.14 6.35
C GLN A 22 -23.12 25.49 6.39
N ALA A 23 -23.14 24.15 6.28
CA ALA A 23 -24.37 23.40 6.34
C ALA A 23 -25.02 23.53 7.73
N PRO A 24 -26.34 23.80 7.83
CA PRO A 24 -27.05 23.78 9.10
C PRO A 24 -27.02 22.38 9.73
N GLU A 25 -26.89 22.32 11.06
CA GLU A 25 -26.96 21.06 11.80
C GLU A 25 -28.42 20.57 11.89
N TYR A 26 -28.72 19.46 11.23
CA TYR A 26 -30.02 18.81 11.31
C TYR A 26 -30.01 17.68 12.35
N LYS A 27 -31.01 17.69 13.24
CA LYS A 27 -31.26 16.60 14.19
C LYS A 27 -32.52 15.85 13.77
N PHE A 28 -32.37 14.61 13.31
CA PHE A 28 -33.49 13.76 12.94
C PHE A 28 -33.84 12.81 14.08
N ALA A 29 -35.11 12.39 14.15
CA ALA A 29 -35.57 11.43 15.16
C ALA A 29 -34.83 10.07 15.08
N PHE A 30 -34.32 9.71 13.90
CA PHE A 30 -33.53 8.49 13.69
C PHE A 30 -32.02 8.68 13.91
N SER A 31 -31.53 9.91 14.10
CA SER A 31 -30.09 10.18 14.31
C SER A 31 -29.51 9.41 15.51
N PRO A 32 -30.18 9.30 16.67
CA PRO A 32 -29.69 8.50 17.79
C PRO A 32 -29.52 7.01 17.44
N PHE A 33 -30.46 6.45 16.66
CA PHE A 33 -30.39 5.06 16.21
C PHE A 33 -29.21 4.83 15.26
N LEU A 34 -29.01 5.72 14.29
CA LEU A 34 -27.88 5.64 13.35
C LEU A 34 -26.51 5.75 14.04
N LEU A 35 -26.41 6.59 15.07
CA LEU A 35 -25.21 6.73 15.88
C LEU A 35 -24.94 5.48 16.72
N GLN A 36 -25.97 4.91 17.36
CA GLN A 36 -25.82 3.75 18.24
C GLN A 36 -25.52 2.46 17.47
N GLN A 37 -26.18 2.24 16.33
CA GLN A 37 -26.10 0.98 15.58
C GLN A 37 -25.02 1.01 14.49
N TYR A 38 -24.89 2.12 13.75
CA TYR A 38 -24.02 2.20 12.56
C TYR A 38 -22.89 3.22 12.71
N ARG A 39 -22.83 3.95 13.83
CA ARG A 39 -21.91 5.07 14.08
C ARG A 39 -21.93 6.13 12.96
N HIS A 40 -23.08 6.29 12.32
CA HIS A 40 -23.23 7.21 11.20
C HIS A 40 -23.59 8.61 11.71
N GLY A 41 -23.01 9.66 11.11
CA GLY A 41 -23.18 11.06 11.56
C GLY A 41 -22.07 11.60 12.46
N LEU A 42 -21.05 10.80 12.80
CA LEU A 42 -19.85 11.28 13.47
C LEU A 42 -18.88 11.91 12.47
N SER A 43 -18.37 13.11 12.77
CA SER A 43 -17.37 13.78 11.92
C SER A 43 -16.11 12.90 11.74
N PRO A 44 -15.54 12.81 10.52
CA PRO A 44 -14.27 12.14 10.27
C PRO A 44 -13.09 12.78 11.02
N ASN A 45 -13.17 14.09 11.29
CA ASN A 45 -12.10 14.88 11.94
C ASN A 45 -12.22 14.92 13.47
N ARG A 46 -12.98 14.01 14.08
CA ARG A 46 -13.15 13.95 15.53
C ARG A 46 -11.86 13.49 16.24
N PRO A 47 -11.61 13.96 17.47
CA PRO A 47 -10.45 13.52 18.24
C PRO A 47 -10.53 12.03 18.60
N THR A 48 -9.36 11.42 18.82
CA THR A 48 -9.25 10.06 19.34
C THR A 48 -9.68 10.02 20.81
N CYS A 49 -10.48 9.02 21.18
CA CYS A 49 -10.98 8.86 22.54
C CYS A 49 -9.82 8.57 23.51
N LYS A 50 -9.60 9.46 24.47
CA LYS A 50 -8.53 9.32 25.48
C LYS A 50 -8.78 8.13 26.42
N ALA A 51 -10.04 7.88 26.79
CA ALA A 51 -10.40 6.75 27.65
C ALA A 51 -10.18 5.40 26.95
N TYR A 52 -10.56 5.31 25.67
CA TYR A 52 -10.30 4.11 24.87
C TYR A 52 -8.81 3.86 24.64
N LEU A 53 -8.01 4.93 24.48
CA LEU A 53 -6.56 4.83 24.38
C LEU A 53 -5.93 4.24 25.65
N GLN A 54 -6.54 4.48 26.82
CA GLN A 54 -6.15 3.89 28.11
C GLN A 54 -6.63 2.44 28.29
N GLY A 55 -7.35 1.88 27.31
CA GLY A 55 -7.72 0.47 27.24
C GLY A 55 -9.21 0.18 27.40
N HIS A 56 -9.99 1.10 27.98
CA HIS A 56 -11.43 0.90 28.13
C HIS A 56 -12.19 2.24 28.12
N CYS A 57 -13.23 2.32 27.28
CA CYS A 57 -14.13 3.47 27.24
C CYS A 57 -15.51 3.05 27.78
N PRO A 58 -16.05 3.71 28.82
CA PRO A 58 -17.34 3.36 29.41
C PRO A 58 -18.53 3.59 28.45
N LEU A 59 -18.34 4.44 27.44
CA LEU A 59 -19.32 4.68 26.38
C LEU A 59 -19.29 3.61 25.28
N GLY A 60 -18.30 2.70 25.31
CA GLY A 60 -18.21 1.57 24.39
C GLY A 60 -18.35 1.98 22.92
N SER A 61 -19.28 1.38 22.20
CA SER A 61 -19.51 1.71 20.80
C SER A 61 -20.27 3.02 20.56
N ALA A 62 -20.92 3.57 21.58
CA ALA A 62 -21.64 4.84 21.52
C ALA A 62 -20.74 6.05 21.80
N CYS A 63 -19.43 5.86 21.95
CA CYS A 63 -18.52 6.97 22.18
C CYS A 63 -18.51 7.93 20.97
N PRO A 64 -18.70 9.25 21.18
CA PRO A 64 -18.65 10.23 20.11
C PRO A 64 -17.24 10.37 19.53
N ASP A 65 -16.20 10.06 20.29
CA ASP A 65 -14.80 10.13 19.89
C ASP A 65 -14.36 8.88 19.09
N LYS A 66 -13.27 9.01 18.33
CA LYS A 66 -12.75 7.89 17.54
C LYS A 66 -12.07 6.85 18.43
N HIS A 67 -12.55 5.61 18.38
CA HIS A 67 -11.86 4.45 18.95
C HIS A 67 -10.90 3.89 17.90
N THR A 68 -9.62 4.25 17.96
CA THR A 68 -8.58 3.60 17.17
C THR A 68 -8.14 2.34 17.91
N ALA A 69 -8.14 1.18 17.24
CA ALA A 69 -7.57 -0.01 17.83
C ALA A 69 -6.12 0.27 18.26
N VAL A 70 -5.73 -0.16 19.46
CA VAL A 70 -4.43 0.13 20.09
C VAL A 70 -3.25 -0.40 19.24
N ASN A 71 -3.53 -1.25 18.23
CA ASN A 71 -2.56 -1.77 17.27
C ASN A 71 -2.54 -1.04 15.91
N SER A 72 -3.21 0.11 15.79
CA SER A 72 -3.19 0.96 14.57
C SER A 72 -1.91 1.80 14.44
N ASN A 73 -0.83 1.42 15.12
CA ASN A 73 0.50 2.05 14.97
C ASN A 73 1.36 1.32 13.92
N SER A 74 0.78 0.39 13.17
CA SER A 74 1.44 -0.25 12.04
C SER A 74 1.50 0.72 10.84
N ASN A 75 2.68 0.82 10.21
CA ASN A 75 2.94 1.64 9.01
C ASN A 75 1.98 1.36 7.82
N PHE A 76 1.13 0.33 7.91
CA PHE A 76 0.15 -0.10 6.92
C PHE A 76 -1.23 0.57 7.05
N ASN A 77 -1.47 1.38 8.09
CA ASN A 77 -2.71 2.18 8.25
C ASN A 77 -2.90 3.25 7.16
N ASN A 78 -1.95 3.35 6.23
CA ASN A 78 -1.98 4.27 5.10
C ASN A 78 -2.45 3.61 3.80
N LEU A 79 -2.71 2.30 3.76
CA LEU A 79 -3.16 1.62 2.55
C LEU A 79 -4.59 1.11 2.66
N VAL A 80 -5.35 1.27 1.57
CA VAL A 80 -6.72 0.78 1.46
C VAL A 80 -6.73 -0.76 1.41
N CYS A 81 -7.66 -1.36 2.14
CA CYS A 81 -7.82 -2.82 2.18
C CYS A 81 -8.36 -3.36 0.85
N LYS A 82 -7.56 -4.19 0.15
CA LYS A 82 -7.98 -4.83 -1.11
C LYS A 82 -9.22 -5.72 -0.99
N HIS A 83 -9.45 -6.32 0.19
CA HIS A 83 -10.60 -7.21 0.41
C HIS A 83 -11.88 -6.43 0.70
N TRP A 84 -11.75 -5.27 1.35
CA TRP A 84 -12.87 -4.38 1.65
C TRP A 84 -13.43 -3.73 0.38
N LEU A 85 -12.56 -3.34 -0.56
CA LEU A 85 -12.98 -2.85 -1.88
C LEU A 85 -13.89 -3.84 -2.64
N ARG A 86 -13.80 -5.14 -2.32
CA ARG A 86 -14.63 -6.19 -2.90
C ARG A 86 -15.80 -6.62 -2.00
N GLY A 87 -15.96 -6.01 -0.83
CA GLY A 87 -16.95 -6.43 0.18
C GLY A 87 -16.65 -7.75 0.88
N LEU A 88 -15.42 -8.29 0.75
CA LEU A 88 -15.04 -9.62 1.26
C LEU A 88 -14.20 -9.57 2.54
N CYS A 89 -14.02 -8.38 3.14
CA CYS A 89 -13.20 -8.25 4.34
C CYS A 89 -13.91 -8.81 5.57
N LYS A 90 -13.38 -9.91 6.12
CA LYS A 90 -13.89 -10.54 7.37
C LYS A 90 -13.43 -9.84 8.65
N LYS A 91 -12.39 -8.99 8.58
CA LYS A 91 -11.78 -8.35 9.76
C LYS A 91 -12.57 -7.12 10.25
N GLY A 92 -13.49 -6.58 9.44
CA GLY A 92 -14.31 -5.43 9.82
C GLY A 92 -13.46 -4.27 10.37
N ASP A 93 -13.88 -3.70 11.49
CA ASP A 93 -13.15 -2.60 12.15
C ASP A 93 -11.81 -3.00 12.79
N THR A 94 -11.53 -4.30 12.90
CA THR A 94 -10.23 -4.81 13.38
C THR A 94 -9.22 -5.04 12.26
N CYS A 95 -9.57 -4.64 11.03
CA CYS A 95 -8.67 -4.73 9.89
C CYS A 95 -7.46 -3.79 10.09
N GLU A 96 -6.27 -4.30 9.75
CA GLU A 96 -5.01 -3.54 9.76
C GLU A 96 -4.90 -2.53 8.59
N PHE A 97 -5.80 -2.65 7.61
CA PHE A 97 -5.84 -1.81 6.41
C PHE A 97 -7.06 -0.89 6.43
N LEU A 98 -6.97 0.23 5.72
CA LEU A 98 -7.99 1.27 5.71
C LEU A 98 -9.27 0.80 4.98
N HIS A 99 -10.41 0.96 5.64
CA HIS A 99 -11.75 0.76 5.07
C HIS A 99 -12.35 2.11 4.63
N GLU A 100 -11.61 2.82 3.79
CA GLU A 100 -11.99 4.12 3.24
C GLU A 100 -11.61 4.13 1.75
N PHE A 101 -12.48 4.68 0.91
CA PHE A 101 -12.19 4.80 -0.51
C PHE A 101 -11.33 6.04 -0.76
N ASN A 102 -10.01 5.86 -0.77
CA ASN A 102 -9.06 6.94 -0.97
C ASN A 102 -8.01 6.55 -2.01
N LEU A 103 -8.09 7.18 -3.19
CA LEU A 103 -7.21 6.87 -4.34
C LEU A 103 -5.73 7.14 -4.06
N ARG A 104 -5.40 8.09 -3.19
CA ARG A 104 -4.00 8.41 -2.83
C ARG A 104 -3.35 7.32 -1.97
N LYS A 105 -4.18 6.55 -1.28
CA LYS A 105 -3.79 5.49 -0.35
C LYS A 105 -4.01 4.10 -0.96
N MET A 106 -4.22 4.02 -2.27
CA MET A 106 -4.40 2.73 -2.92
C MET A 106 -3.08 1.95 -2.97
N PRO A 107 -3.08 0.61 -2.76
CA PRO A 107 -1.87 -0.19 -2.96
C PRO A 107 -1.36 -0.16 -4.41
N GLU A 108 -0.08 -0.49 -4.58
CA GLU A 108 0.60 -0.61 -5.88
C GLU A 108 -0.02 -1.75 -6.72
N CYS A 109 -0.13 -1.53 -8.04
CA CYS A 109 -0.60 -2.55 -8.98
C CYS A 109 0.47 -3.62 -9.19
N ASN A 110 0.17 -4.86 -8.77
CA ASN A 110 1.12 -5.98 -8.90
C ASN A 110 1.42 -6.33 -10.37
N PHE A 111 0.43 -6.22 -11.27
CA PHE A 111 0.62 -6.48 -12.70
C PHE A 111 1.55 -5.45 -13.33
N PHE A 112 1.32 -4.16 -13.06
CA PHE A 112 2.18 -3.10 -13.58
C PHE A 112 3.61 -3.19 -13.04
N VAL A 113 3.79 -3.50 -11.75
CA VAL A 113 5.13 -3.65 -11.15
C VAL A 113 5.89 -4.84 -11.72
N ARG A 114 5.21 -5.95 -12.04
CA ARG A 114 5.86 -7.16 -12.56
C ARG A 114 6.10 -7.13 -14.07
N ASN A 115 5.10 -6.67 -14.81
CA ASN A 115 5.06 -6.79 -16.26
C ASN A 115 5.32 -5.45 -16.96
N GLY A 116 5.32 -4.33 -16.25
CA GLY A 116 5.42 -2.99 -16.85
C GLY A 116 4.16 -2.53 -17.58
N TYR A 117 3.10 -3.35 -17.62
CA TYR A 117 1.79 -3.00 -18.17
C TYR A 117 0.68 -3.62 -17.31
N CYS A 118 -0.51 -3.04 -17.38
CA CYS A 118 -1.72 -3.56 -16.75
C CYS A 118 -2.83 -3.64 -17.81
N SER A 119 -3.58 -4.74 -17.83
CA SER A 119 -4.73 -4.94 -18.73
C SER A 119 -5.85 -3.93 -18.49
N ASN A 120 -5.99 -3.44 -17.25
CA ASN A 120 -6.93 -2.36 -16.92
C ASN A 120 -6.45 -0.97 -17.40
N GLY A 121 -5.28 -0.88 -18.04
CA GLY A 121 -4.74 0.37 -18.57
C GLY A 121 -4.54 1.44 -17.51
N GLU A 122 -4.80 2.69 -17.89
CA GLU A 122 -4.66 3.87 -17.02
C GLU A 122 -5.85 4.08 -16.07
N GLU A 123 -6.97 3.37 -16.26
CA GLU A 123 -8.14 3.37 -15.37
C GLU A 123 -8.00 2.36 -14.20
N CYS A 124 -6.83 1.73 -14.08
CA CYS A 124 -6.57 0.83 -12.96
C CYS A 124 -6.69 1.57 -11.63
N LEU A 125 -7.55 1.06 -10.73
CA LEU A 125 -7.72 1.65 -9.39
C LEU A 125 -6.41 1.68 -8.61
N TYR A 126 -5.53 0.69 -8.83
CA TYR A 126 -4.25 0.52 -8.13
C TYR A 126 -3.15 1.44 -8.68
N LEU A 127 -2.21 1.84 -7.82
CA LEU A 127 -1.16 2.78 -8.22
C LEU A 127 -0.16 2.15 -9.18
N HIS A 128 0.02 2.78 -10.35
CA HIS A 128 1.08 2.47 -11.31
C HIS A 128 2.33 3.29 -10.97
N ILE A 129 3.32 2.64 -10.36
CA ILE A 129 4.60 3.25 -10.01
C ILE A 129 5.68 2.69 -10.92
N ASP A 130 6.33 3.57 -11.69
CA ASP A 130 7.47 3.18 -12.51
C ASP A 130 8.61 2.65 -11.63
N PRO A 131 9.15 1.46 -11.90
CA PRO A 131 10.29 0.90 -11.15
C PRO A 131 11.49 1.86 -11.11
N SER A 132 11.69 2.63 -12.18
CA SER A 132 12.73 3.66 -12.31
C SER A 132 12.60 4.79 -11.27
N LYS A 133 11.40 5.06 -10.73
CA LYS A 133 11.20 6.07 -9.67
C LYS A 133 11.60 5.57 -8.28
N LYS A 134 11.66 4.25 -8.08
CA LYS A 134 11.97 3.59 -6.79
C LYS A 134 13.44 3.22 -6.63
N LEU A 135 14.32 3.74 -7.49
CA LEU A 135 15.76 3.49 -7.43
C LEU A 135 16.33 3.86 -6.04
N PRO A 136 17.14 2.98 -5.43
CA PRO A 136 17.78 3.26 -4.16
C PRO A 136 18.71 4.48 -4.28
N PRO A 137 18.93 5.23 -3.19
CA PRO A 137 19.88 6.34 -3.19
C PRO A 137 21.29 5.83 -3.51
N CYS A 138 22.05 6.64 -4.24
CA CYS A 138 23.43 6.32 -4.59
C CYS A 138 24.35 6.47 -3.37
N PRO A 139 25.06 5.41 -2.94
CA PRO A 139 25.98 5.49 -1.81
C PRO A 139 27.15 6.46 -2.05
N HIS A 140 27.64 6.55 -3.30
CA HIS A 140 28.72 7.48 -3.65
C HIS A 140 28.27 8.93 -3.59
N TYR A 141 27.07 9.22 -4.08
CA TYR A 141 26.52 10.57 -3.99
C TYR A 141 26.21 10.99 -2.55
N GLU A 142 25.82 10.04 -1.68
CA GLU A 142 25.64 10.30 -0.25
C GLU A 142 26.96 10.67 0.46
N LYS A 143 28.11 10.23 -0.07
CA LYS A 143 29.46 10.68 0.34
C LYS A 143 29.75 12.13 -0.08
N GLY A 144 28.93 12.70 -0.96
CA GLY A 144 29.07 14.04 -1.52
C GLY A 144 29.40 14.06 -3.02
N PHE A 145 29.97 12.98 -3.57
CA PHE A 145 30.37 12.93 -4.97
C PHE A 145 30.22 11.54 -5.58
N CYS A 146 29.49 11.44 -6.68
CA CYS A 146 29.41 10.24 -7.49
C CYS A 146 30.19 10.46 -8.80
N PRO A 147 31.17 9.60 -9.15
CA PRO A 147 31.99 9.77 -10.34
C PRO A 147 31.20 9.65 -11.65
N LEU A 148 30.02 9.02 -11.61
CA LEU A 148 29.14 8.90 -12.78
C LEU A 148 28.20 10.09 -12.98
N GLY A 149 28.14 11.01 -12.01
CA GLY A 149 27.30 12.20 -12.10
C GLY A 149 25.84 11.87 -12.48
N PRO A 150 25.22 12.61 -13.42
CA PRO A 150 23.82 12.38 -13.81
C PRO A 150 23.58 11.00 -14.45
N ASN A 151 24.62 10.33 -14.94
CA ASN A 151 24.52 9.03 -15.60
C ASN A 151 24.59 7.86 -14.61
N CYS A 152 24.47 8.09 -13.31
CA CYS A 152 24.46 7.02 -12.32
C CYS A 152 23.15 6.22 -12.37
N SER A 153 23.24 4.90 -12.28
CA SER A 153 22.08 3.99 -12.19
C SER A 153 21.23 4.19 -10.93
N LYS A 154 21.78 4.82 -9.89
CA LYS A 154 21.15 5.03 -8.59
C LYS A 154 20.71 6.48 -8.42
N LYS A 155 19.71 6.71 -7.57
CA LYS A 155 19.12 8.04 -7.37
C LYS A 155 20.08 8.98 -6.63
N HIS A 156 20.33 10.16 -7.19
CA HIS A 156 21.09 11.23 -6.52
C HIS A 156 20.12 12.14 -5.76
N ILE A 157 20.24 12.18 -4.43
CA ILE A 157 19.42 13.02 -3.54
C ILE A 157 20.30 14.12 -2.97
N ARG A 158 20.13 15.36 -3.44
CA ARG A 158 20.91 16.50 -2.97
C ARG A 158 20.48 16.87 -1.56
N LYS A 159 21.38 16.69 -0.59
CA LYS A 159 21.19 17.13 0.80
C LYS A 159 22.13 18.30 1.09
N THR A 160 21.69 19.27 1.90
CA THR A 160 22.55 20.35 2.38
C THR A 160 23.45 19.82 3.49
N LEU A 161 24.77 19.94 3.30
CA LEU A 161 25.74 19.47 4.28
C LEU A 161 25.74 20.35 5.53
N CYS A 162 25.95 19.74 6.69
CA CYS A 162 26.13 20.48 7.94
C CYS A 162 27.52 21.10 7.99
N GLU A 163 27.58 22.42 7.99
CA GLU A 163 28.81 23.20 8.08
C GLU A 163 29.61 22.91 9.36
N PHE A 164 28.94 22.81 10.51
CA PHE A 164 29.58 22.47 11.79
C PHE A 164 30.13 21.04 11.82
N TYR A 165 29.42 20.09 11.20
CA TYR A 165 29.92 18.72 11.08
C TYR A 165 31.13 18.62 10.14
N LEU A 166 31.14 19.40 9.05
CA LEU A 166 32.29 19.56 8.18
C LEU A 166 33.49 20.17 8.91
N ALA A 167 33.26 21.10 9.84
CA ALA A 167 34.27 21.66 10.72
C ALA A 167 34.75 20.69 11.83
N GLY A 168 34.19 19.47 11.89
CA GLY A 168 34.62 18.39 12.77
C GLY A 168 33.67 18.07 13.93
N PHE A 169 32.79 19.00 14.32
CA PHE A 169 31.85 18.77 15.41
C PHE A 169 30.54 19.55 15.22
N CYS A 170 29.42 18.82 15.23
CA CYS A 170 28.09 19.42 15.21
C CYS A 170 27.45 19.30 16.61
N PRO A 171 27.02 20.42 17.23
CA PRO A 171 26.39 20.41 18.55
C PRO A 171 25.05 19.66 18.57
N ASP A 172 24.34 19.61 17.43
CA ASP A 172 23.09 18.86 17.29
C ASP A 172 23.28 17.35 17.12
N GLY A 173 24.54 16.88 17.00
CA GLY A 173 24.88 15.46 16.88
C GLY A 173 24.10 14.73 15.79
N LYS A 174 23.53 13.56 16.10
CA LYS A 174 22.76 12.75 15.13
C LYS A 174 21.36 13.30 14.83
N THR A 175 20.86 14.26 15.61
CA THR A 175 19.55 14.87 15.43
C THR A 175 19.60 16.15 14.59
N CYS A 176 20.76 16.51 14.04
CA CYS A 176 20.91 17.67 13.17
C CYS A 176 20.02 17.55 11.92
N LYS A 177 19.37 18.66 11.55
CA LYS A 177 18.53 18.74 10.34
C LYS A 177 19.36 18.72 9.04
N LYS A 178 20.64 19.11 9.12
CA LYS A 178 21.56 19.13 7.98
C LYS A 178 22.25 17.77 7.84
N ALA A 179 22.68 17.41 6.63
CA ALA A 179 23.27 16.10 6.37
C ALA A 179 24.66 15.96 6.97
N HIS A 180 24.89 14.83 7.66
CA HIS A 180 26.18 14.38 8.17
C HIS A 180 26.66 13.20 7.32
N PRO A 181 27.54 13.40 6.33
CA PRO A 181 28.06 12.32 5.50
C PRO A 181 28.84 11.33 6.35
N ARG A 182 28.70 10.05 6.02
CA ARG A 182 29.56 8.98 6.52
C ARG A 182 30.44 8.54 5.36
N TRP A 183 31.74 8.37 5.61
CA TRP A 183 32.71 7.95 4.59
C TRP A 183 33.15 6.50 4.82
N PRO A 184 32.30 5.49 4.54
CA PRO A 184 32.75 4.10 4.52
C PRO A 184 33.77 3.90 3.39
N THR A 185 34.76 3.04 3.64
CA THR A 185 35.84 2.71 2.70
C THR A 185 35.40 1.68 1.65
N ASP A 186 34.41 0.84 1.98
CA ASP A 186 34.09 -0.35 1.20
C ASP A 186 32.79 -0.18 0.40
N LEU A 187 32.76 0.77 -0.54
CA LEU A 187 31.60 0.97 -1.42
C LEU A 187 31.79 0.25 -2.77
N PRO A 188 30.78 -0.50 -3.26
CA PRO A 188 30.85 -1.14 -4.58
C PRO A 188 30.93 -0.08 -5.68
N LYS A 189 31.65 -0.36 -6.76
CA LYS A 189 31.81 0.57 -7.90
C LYS A 189 30.42 1.00 -8.45
N PRO A 190 30.21 2.31 -8.70
CA PRO A 190 28.94 2.78 -9.23
C PRO A 190 28.77 2.30 -10.67
N THR A 191 27.52 2.03 -11.06
CA THR A 191 27.16 1.54 -12.40
C THR A 191 26.44 2.64 -13.19
N VAL A 192 26.66 2.66 -14.50
CA VAL A 192 26.01 3.62 -15.42
C VAL A 192 24.55 3.24 -15.59
N ARG A 193 23.68 4.25 -15.66
CA ARG A 193 22.27 4.08 -15.99
C ARG A 193 22.21 3.62 -17.44
N VAL A 194 21.74 2.40 -17.65
CA VAL A 194 21.35 1.93 -18.99
C VAL A 194 19.98 2.54 -19.26
N GLU A 195 19.95 3.59 -20.07
CA GLU A 195 18.70 4.10 -20.62
C GLU A 195 18.31 3.16 -21.75
N ARG A 196 17.21 2.44 -21.57
CA ARG A 196 16.62 1.64 -22.64
C ARG A 196 15.93 2.58 -23.62
N ASP A 197 16.08 2.32 -24.90
CA ASP A 197 15.49 3.17 -25.93
C ASP A 197 13.96 3.16 -25.78
N PRO A 198 13.28 4.33 -25.80
CA PRO A 198 11.83 4.39 -25.66
C PRO A 198 11.09 3.54 -26.71
N GLU A 199 11.65 3.40 -27.91
CA GLU A 199 11.06 2.60 -28.99
C GLU A 199 11.12 1.09 -28.67
N GLU A 200 12.24 0.62 -28.13
CA GLU A 200 12.41 -0.78 -27.69
C GLU A 200 11.47 -1.11 -26.52
N VAL A 201 11.30 -0.18 -25.57
CA VAL A 201 10.37 -0.35 -24.45
C VAL A 201 8.93 -0.41 -24.96
N ALA A 202 8.56 0.44 -25.92
CA ALA A 202 7.22 0.46 -26.51
C ALA A 202 6.94 -0.83 -27.31
N GLU A 203 7.90 -1.33 -28.08
CA GLU A 203 7.80 -2.60 -28.81
C GLU A 203 7.64 -3.79 -27.85
N GLU A 204 8.46 -3.87 -26.80
CA GLU A 204 8.31 -4.89 -25.75
C GLU A 204 6.94 -4.83 -25.09
N GLN A 205 6.45 -3.63 -24.77
CA GLN A 205 5.11 -3.44 -24.21
C GLN A 205 4.01 -3.90 -25.18
N ARG A 206 4.20 -3.70 -26.48
CA ARG A 206 3.25 -4.10 -27.53
C ARG A 206 3.21 -5.62 -27.68
N ILE A 207 4.37 -6.28 -27.77
CA ILE A 207 4.50 -7.74 -27.81
C ILE A 207 3.88 -8.36 -26.56
N LEU A 208 4.14 -7.78 -25.40
CA LEU A 208 3.64 -8.30 -24.14
C LEU A 208 2.11 -8.16 -24.01
N ARG A 209 1.53 -7.08 -24.56
CA ARG A 209 0.08 -6.91 -24.69
C ARG A 209 -0.53 -7.96 -25.62
N GLU A 210 0.07 -8.16 -26.80
CA GLU A 210 -0.40 -9.15 -27.78
C GLU A 210 -0.38 -10.57 -27.20
N ASN A 211 0.69 -10.94 -26.49
CA ASN A 211 0.79 -12.24 -25.83
C ASN A 211 -0.29 -12.44 -24.76
N ALA A 212 -0.64 -11.38 -24.02
CA ALA A 212 -1.69 -11.42 -23.00
C ALA A 212 -3.09 -11.61 -23.61
N GLU A 213 -3.38 -10.87 -24.69
CA GLU A 213 -4.64 -10.99 -25.43
C GLU A 213 -4.77 -12.40 -26.03
N ARG A 214 -3.67 -12.96 -26.55
CA ARG A 214 -3.65 -14.34 -27.06
C ARG A 214 -3.91 -15.36 -25.96
N GLU A 215 -3.30 -15.20 -24.79
CA GLU A 215 -3.52 -16.10 -23.64
C GLU A 215 -4.99 -16.04 -23.16
N GLU A 216 -5.59 -14.85 -23.12
CA GLU A 216 -7.00 -14.67 -22.77
C GLU A 216 -7.95 -15.30 -23.80
N GLN A 217 -7.64 -15.18 -25.10
CA GLN A 217 -8.41 -15.84 -26.16
C GLN A 217 -8.37 -17.36 -26.02
N LEU A 218 -7.20 -17.94 -25.78
CA LEU A 218 -7.04 -19.38 -25.55
C LEU A 218 -7.80 -19.85 -24.31
N GLU A 219 -7.80 -19.07 -23.23
CA GLU A 219 -8.56 -19.40 -22.02
C GLU A 219 -10.08 -19.36 -22.27
N ARG A 220 -10.55 -18.36 -23.03
CA ARG A 220 -11.96 -18.23 -23.43
C ARG A 220 -12.39 -19.37 -24.36
N GLU A 221 -11.55 -19.74 -25.32
CA GLU A 221 -11.80 -20.88 -26.22
C GLU A 221 -11.86 -22.18 -25.44
N LYS A 222 -10.92 -22.40 -24.50
CA LYS A 222 -10.95 -23.56 -23.60
C LYS A 222 -12.21 -23.63 -22.76
N TYR A 223 -12.70 -22.50 -22.25
CA TYR A 223 -13.95 -22.45 -21.49
C TYR A 223 -15.18 -22.71 -22.37
N ASN A 224 -15.21 -22.19 -23.60
CA ASN A 224 -16.30 -22.37 -24.55
C ASN A 224 -16.31 -23.78 -25.19
N ALA A 225 -15.14 -24.40 -25.36
CA ALA A 225 -14.98 -25.74 -25.91
C ALA A 225 -15.50 -26.87 -25.02
N GLY A 226 -16.04 -26.57 -23.82
CA GLY A 226 -16.81 -27.55 -23.04
C GLY A 226 -16.00 -28.75 -22.50
N GLU A 227 -14.67 -28.69 -22.44
CA GLU A 227 -13.81 -29.69 -21.75
C GLU A 227 -13.88 -29.61 -20.21
N GLY A 228 -15.04 -29.19 -19.69
CA GLY A 228 -15.37 -29.11 -18.27
C GLY A 228 -16.73 -29.73 -17.99
N GLY A 229 -16.94 -31.01 -18.34
CA GLY A 229 -18.20 -31.69 -18.07
C GLY A 229 -18.21 -33.21 -18.27
N GLY A 230 -17.77 -33.96 -17.25
CA GLY A 230 -18.02 -35.40 -17.06
C GLY A 230 -16.88 -36.05 -16.24
N GLY A 231 -17.06 -36.70 -15.10
CA GLY A 231 -18.24 -37.20 -14.40
C GLY A 231 -17.92 -37.51 -12.92
N ALA A 232 -18.91 -38.04 -12.23
CA ALA A 232 -19.02 -38.19 -10.78
C ALA A 232 -17.96 -39.09 -10.09
N GLY A 233 -17.68 -38.76 -8.82
CA GLY A 233 -17.38 -39.75 -7.77
C GLY A 233 -15.95 -39.76 -7.21
N GLY A 234 -15.83 -39.50 -5.90
CA GLY A 234 -14.67 -39.91 -5.09
C GLY A 234 -13.81 -38.77 -4.56
N GLY A 235 -13.89 -38.52 -3.24
CA GLY A 235 -13.16 -37.46 -2.57
C GLY A 235 -11.63 -37.65 -2.47
N ARG A 236 -11.04 -36.66 -1.79
CA ARG A 236 -9.64 -36.51 -1.30
C ARG A 236 -8.77 -35.55 -2.12
N GLY A 237 -8.74 -34.30 -1.64
CA GLY A 237 -7.55 -33.50 -1.33
C GLY A 237 -6.36 -33.50 -2.29
N ARG A 238 -5.99 -32.31 -2.76
CA ARG A 238 -4.83 -31.52 -2.28
C ARG A 238 -4.51 -30.44 -3.32
N GLY A 239 -4.58 -29.18 -2.89
CA GLY A 239 -3.99 -28.07 -3.64
C GLY A 239 -2.48 -28.25 -3.74
N ARG A 240 -1.95 -28.18 -4.97
CA ARG A 240 -0.52 -28.11 -5.23
C ARG A 240 -0.23 -26.84 -6.01
N TRP A 241 0.07 -25.78 -5.26
CA TRP A 241 0.76 -24.60 -5.79
C TRP A 241 2.15 -25.02 -6.25
N HIS A 242 2.43 -24.90 -7.54
CA HIS A 242 3.78 -25.03 -8.07
C HIS A 242 4.33 -23.66 -8.46
N GLY A 243 5.22 -23.15 -7.61
CA GLY A 243 6.20 -22.17 -8.03
C GLY A 243 7.22 -22.82 -8.96
N TYR A 244 7.52 -22.15 -10.06
CA TYR A 244 8.62 -22.50 -10.94
C TYR A 244 9.73 -21.45 -10.80
N GLY A 245 10.72 -21.79 -9.98
CA GLY A 245 12.05 -21.20 -9.99
C GLY A 245 12.99 -22.18 -10.68
N GLY A 246 13.62 -21.73 -11.77
CA GLY A 246 14.64 -22.50 -12.48
C GLY A 246 16.00 -22.45 -11.79
N GLY A 247 16.80 -23.48 -12.02
CA GLY A 247 18.21 -23.53 -11.62
C GLY A 247 18.86 -24.87 -11.96
N ARG A 248 19.53 -24.96 -13.11
CA ARG A 248 20.41 -26.05 -13.50
C ARG A 248 21.72 -25.99 -12.71
N GLY A 249 22.23 -27.14 -12.24
CA GLY A 249 23.57 -27.27 -11.67
C GLY A 249 24.02 -28.73 -11.63
N ARG A 250 25.12 -29.03 -12.33
CA ARG A 250 25.70 -30.36 -12.60
C ARG A 250 26.12 -31.11 -11.33
N GLY A 251 26.09 -32.44 -11.41
CA GLY A 251 26.33 -33.32 -10.28
C GLY A 251 27.80 -33.62 -9.95
N GLN A 252 27.96 -34.38 -8.87
CA GLN A 252 28.93 -35.47 -8.78
C GLN A 252 28.51 -36.39 -7.63
N ALA A 253 28.56 -37.69 -7.87
CA ALA A 253 28.36 -38.73 -6.88
C ALA A 253 29.45 -38.67 -5.80
N HIS A 254 29.16 -39.16 -4.58
CA HIS A 254 29.92 -40.22 -3.90
C HIS A 254 29.28 -40.59 -2.56
N ASN A 255 28.85 -41.85 -2.48
CA ASN A 255 28.93 -42.82 -1.38
C ASN A 255 28.58 -42.47 0.09
N ASN A 256 27.61 -43.26 0.58
CA ASN A 256 27.60 -44.01 1.86
C ASN A 256 27.98 -43.28 3.16
N ARG A 257 27.00 -43.18 4.08
CA ARG A 257 27.00 -44.00 5.31
C ARG A 257 25.68 -43.99 6.07
N ARG A 258 25.38 -45.17 6.61
CA ARG A 258 24.26 -45.54 7.51
C ARG A 258 24.45 -44.98 8.93
N GLY A 259 23.34 -44.88 9.67
CA GLY A 259 23.26 -44.82 11.14
C GLY A 259 22.19 -43.81 11.58
N ARG A 260 20.93 -44.18 11.86
CA ARG A 260 20.38 -44.91 13.03
C ARG A 260 20.75 -44.25 14.37
N GLY A 261 19.74 -43.73 15.08
CA GLY A 261 19.86 -43.35 16.50
C GLY A 261 18.69 -42.50 17.00
N TYR A 262 17.81 -43.13 17.77
CA TYR A 262 16.75 -42.53 18.59
C TYR A 262 17.31 -41.89 19.87
N ASN A 263 16.42 -41.15 20.54
CA ASN A 263 16.36 -40.73 21.95
C ASN A 263 16.91 -39.37 22.37
N GLY A 264 16.06 -38.69 23.16
CA GLY A 264 16.21 -37.41 23.82
C GLY A 264 14.84 -36.77 23.94
#